data_AF-A0A5K1CWB1-F1
#
_entry.id   AF-A0A5K1CWB1-F1
#
_cell.length_a   1.000
_cell.length_b   1.000
_cell.length_c   1.000
_cell.angle_alpha   90.00
_cell.angle_beta   90.00
_cell.angle_gamma   90.00
#
_symmetry.space_group_name_H-M   'P 1'
#
loop_
_entity.id
_entity.type
_entity.pdbx_description
1 polymer ?
#
loop_
_entity_poly.entity_id
_entity_poly.type
_entity_poly.pdbx_seq_one_letter_code
_entity_poly.pdbx_strand_id
1 'polypeptide(L)' 'MHAEFQFPSPLVPTRECYFLRFCQQSPDGIWLVVDFPVDGFNDSVQMSFAPVYRRRPSGLLIQDVPNGYSK' A
#
# COMPACT_ATOMS: atom_id res chain seq x y z
N MET A 1 4.49 5.69 5.34
CA MET A 1 3.34 5.06 6.02
C MET A 1 3.80 3.74 6.64
N HIS A 2 3.25 3.38 7.79
CA HIS A 2 3.39 2.06 8.42
C HIS A 2 1.99 1.43 8.48
N ALA A 3 1.87 0.15 8.13
CA ALA A 3 0.61 -0.58 8.25
C ALA A 3 0.85 -2.06 8.51
N GLU A 4 -0.18 -2.74 8.99
CA GLU A 4 -0.20 -4.19 9.19
C GLU A 4 -1.09 -4.85 8.14
N PHE A 5 -0.57 -5.88 7.49
CA PHE A 5 -1.33 -6.71 6.57
C PHE A 5 -1.79 -7.98 7.27
N GLN A 6 -3.10 -8.06 7.52
CA GLN A 6 -3.75 -9.20 8.16
C GLN A 6 -4.42 -10.08 7.10
N PHE A 7 -4.16 -11.39 7.17
CA PHE A 7 -4.85 -12.36 6.35
C PHE A 7 -6.01 -12.96 7.15
N PRO A 8 -7.16 -13.29 6.52
CA PRO A 8 -8.29 -13.89 7.23
C PRO A 8 -8.02 -15.32 7.73
N SER A 9 -6.90 -15.93 7.33
CA SER A 9 -6.49 -17.26 7.80
C SER A 9 -5.53 -17.15 8.98
N PRO A 10 -5.78 -17.85 10.10
CA PRO A 10 -4.87 -17.85 11.26
C PRO A 10 -3.52 -18.53 10.96
N LEU A 11 -3.40 -19.24 9.84
CA LEU A 11 -2.16 -19.88 9.40
C LEU A 11 -1.19 -18.91 8.72
N VAL A 12 -1.63 -17.67 8.43
CA VAL A 12 -0.81 -16.64 7.82
C VAL A 12 -0.58 -15.55 8.85
N PRO A 13 0.65 -15.36 9.36
CA PRO A 13 0.92 -14.33 10.35
C PRO A 13 0.77 -12.93 9.76
N THR A 14 0.41 -11.98 10.62
CA THR A 14 0.41 -10.55 10.30
C THR A 14 1.79 -10.09 9.84
N ARG A 15 1.82 -9.20 8.85
CA ARG A 15 3.06 -8.64 8.30
C ARG A 15 3.07 -7.13 8.43
N GLU A 16 4.12 -6.58 9.01
CA GLU A 16 4.35 -5.14 9.02
C GLU A 16 4.84 -4.68 7.64
N CYS A 17 4.38 -3.51 7.20
CA CYS A 17 4.77 -2.94 5.93
C CYS A 17 5.05 -1.44 6.04
N TYR A 18 6.12 -1.01 5.36
CA TYR A 18 6.52 0.38 5.25
C TYR A 18 6.54 0.78 3.78
N PHE A 19 5.77 1.82 3.45
CA PHE A 19 5.64 2.30 2.08
C PHE A 19 5.46 3.82 2.02
N LEU A 20 5.84 4.41 0.90
CA LEU A 20 5.49 5.79 0.54
C LEU A 20 4.16 5.77 -0.20
N ARG A 21 3.24 6.67 0.15
CA ARG A 21 1.96 6.84 -0.56
C ARG A 21 1.95 8.18 -1.26
N PHE A 22 1.76 8.14 -2.57
CA PHE A 22 1.52 9.30 -3.41
C PHE A 22 0.02 9.41 -3.72
N CYS A 23 -0.58 10.57 -3.47
CA CYS A 23 -1.98 10.85 -3.77
C CYS A 23 -2.06 12.10 -4.65
N GLN A 24 -2.76 12.01 -5.77
CA GLN A 24 -2.96 13.15 -6.67
C GLN A 24 -4.33 13.04 -7.36
N GLN A 25 -5.04 14.17 -7.45
CA GLN A 25 -6.22 14.28 -8.30
C GLN A 25 -5.79 14.70 -9.72
N SER A 26 -6.26 13.98 -10.73
CA SER A 26 -6.07 14.36 -12.13
C SER A 26 -6.96 15.57 -12.50
N PRO A 27 -6.65 16.28 -13.59
CA PRO A 27 -7.53 17.33 -14.12
C PRO A 27 -8.96 16.83 -14.43
N ASP A 28 -9.09 15.54 -14.76
CA ASP A 28 -10.38 14.87 -15.04
C ASP A 28 -11.12 14.46 -13.75
N GLY A 29 -10.62 14.84 -12.58
CA GLY A 29 -11.25 14.60 -11.28
C GLY A 29 -10.98 13.22 -10.66
N ILE A 30 -10.23 12.34 -11.34
CA ILE A 30 -9.89 10.99 -10.88
C ILE A 30 -8.78 11.07 -9.83
N TRP A 31 -8.93 10.38 -8.70
CA TRP A 31 -7.88 10.26 -7.71
C TRP A 31 -6.96 9.08 -8.01
N LEU A 32 -5.66 9.35 -8.11
CA LEU A 32 -4.62 8.35 -8.16
C LEU A 32 -4.01 8.20 -6.76
N VAL A 33 -3.93 6.96 -6.28
CA VAL A 33 -3.19 6.59 -5.07
C VAL A 33 -2.20 5.50 -5.41
N VAL A 34 -0.91 5.74 -5.17
CA VAL A 34 0.17 4.77 -5.42
C VAL A 34 1.01 4.56 -4.18
N ASP A 35 1.17 3.30 -3.80
CA ASP A 35 2.02 2.82 -2.72
C ASP A 35 3.31 2.24 -3.28
N PHE A 36 4.45 2.78 -2.83
CA PHE A 36 5.79 2.32 -3.16
C PHE A 36 6.48 1.71 -1.93
N PRO A 37 6.90 0.43 -1.98
CA PRO A 37 7.58 -0.22 -0.86
C PRO A 37 8.92 0.47 -0.55
N VAL A 38 9.30 0.55 0.72
CA VAL A 38 10.60 1.12 1.14
C VAL A 38 11.70 0.05 1.17
N ASP A 39 11.31 -1.22 1.25
CA ASP A 39 12.17 -2.39 1.47
C ASP A 39 13.24 -2.63 0.38
N GLY A 40 13.17 -1.92 -0.77
CA GLY A 40 14.17 -1.98 -1.83
C GLY A 40 15.32 -0.97 -1.70
N PHE A 41 15.23 -0.02 -0.76
CA PHE A 41 16.22 1.06 -0.60
C PHE A 41 17.25 0.81 0.51
N ASN A 42 17.06 -0.22 1.33
CA ASN A 42 17.90 -0.44 2.49
C ASN A 42 18.19 -1.93 2.72
N ASP A 43 19.33 -2.39 2.20
CA ASP A 43 19.99 -3.61 2.71
C ASP A 43 20.43 -3.46 4.19
N SER A 44 20.44 -2.23 4.72
CA SER A 44 20.90 -1.90 6.08
C SER A 44 19.81 -1.97 7.16
N VAL A 45 18.53 -1.99 6.78
CA VAL A 45 17.43 -2.09 7.75
C VAL A 45 17.05 -3.55 7.88
N GLN A 46 17.92 -4.30 8.58
CA GLN A 46 17.52 -5.52 9.25
C GLN A 46 16.53 -5.14 10.38
N MET A 47 15.27 -4.88 10.01
CA MET A 47 14.17 -4.92 10.97
C MET A 47 13.96 -6.37 11.37
N SER A 48 14.75 -6.79 12.37
CA SER A 48 14.36 -7.67 13.47
C SER A 48 13.13 -8.56 13.22
N PHE A 49 13.38 -9.83 12.92
CA PHE A 49 12.54 -11.01 13.20
C PHE A 49 11.13 -11.11 12.57
N ALA A 50 10.61 -10.09 11.88
CA ALA A 50 9.34 -10.15 11.18
C ALA A 50 9.50 -10.60 9.71
N PRO A 51 8.55 -11.35 9.14
CA PRO A 51 8.59 -11.71 7.72
C PRO A 51 8.54 -10.46 6.85
N VAL A 52 9.67 -10.13 6.22
CA VAL A 52 9.84 -8.94 5.37
C VAL A 52 8.82 -8.96 4.24
N TYR A 53 7.92 -7.98 4.24
CA TYR A 53 6.83 -7.85 3.29
C TYR A 53 7.29 -7.20 1.98
N ARG A 54 7.88 -7.99 1.08
CA ARG A 54 8.31 -7.52 -0.24
C ARG A 54 7.13 -7.32 -1.21
N ARG A 55 6.37 -6.25 -1.01
CA ARG A 55 5.32 -5.82 -1.95
C ARG A 55 5.95 -5.24 -3.21
N ARG A 56 5.28 -5.38 -4.35
CA ARG A 56 5.58 -4.54 -5.53
C ARG A 56 4.84 -3.20 -5.41
N PRO A 57 5.30 -2.15 -6.10
CA PRO A 57 4.50 -0.93 -6.24
C PRO A 57 3.08 -1.28 -6.67
N SER A 58 2.10 -0.65 -6.04
CA SER A 58 0.69 -0.95 -6.24
C SER A 58 -0.16 0.27 -5.93
N GLY A 59 -1.40 0.32 -6.37
CA GLY A 59 -2.22 1.49 -6.15
C GLY A 59 -3.66 1.26 -6.58
N LEU A 60 -4.42 2.34 -6.59
CA LEU A 60 -5.80 2.37 -7.06
C LEU A 60 -6.10 3.72 -7.71
N LEU A 61 -7.06 3.68 -8.63
CA LEU A 61 -7.72 4.86 -9.19
C LEU A 61 -9.11 4.92 -8.56
N ILE A 62 -9.50 6.08 -8.05
CA ILE A 62 -10.87 6.33 -7.58
C ILE A 62 -11.51 7.28 -8.57
N GLN A 63 -12.53 6.78 -9.26
CA GLN A 63 -13.36 7.59 -10.14
C GLN A 63 -14.73 7.77 -9.52
N ASP A 64 -15.14 9.02 -9.33
CA ASP A 64 -16.51 9.33 -8.93
C ASP A 64 -17.50 8.89 -10.01
N VAL A 65 -18.58 8.24 -9.58
CA VAL A 65 -19.71 7.87 -10.43
C VAL A 65 -21.02 8.42 -9.83
N PRO A 66 -22.12 8.47 -10.59
CA PRO A 66 -23.38 9.04 -10.10
C PRO A 66 -23.88 8.37 -8.81
N ASN A 67 -24.75 9.07 -8.09
CA ASN A 67 -25.36 8.64 -6.82
C ASN A 67 -24.38 8.50 -5.64
N GLY A 68 -23.22 9.18 -5.69
CA GLY A 68 -22.26 9.21 -4.59
C GLY A 68 -21.42 7.94 -4.44
N TYR A 69 -21.32 7.13 -5.49
CA TYR A 69 -20.47 5.95 -5.53
C TYR A 69 -19.13 6.27 -6.22
N SER A 70 -18.17 5.35 -6.08
CA SER A 70 -16.92 5.39 -6.84
C SER A 70 -16.57 4.01 -7.39
N LYS A 71 -15.79 4.00 -8.47
CA LYS A 71 -15.17 2.82 -9.07
C LYS A 71 -13.67 2.83 -8.84
#